data_AF-A0A060BY64-F1
#
_entry.id   AF-A0A060BY64-F1
#
_cell.length_a   1.000
_cell.length_b   1.000
_cell.length_c   1.000
_cell.angle_alpha   90.00
_cell.angle_beta   90.00
_cell.angle_gamma   90.00
#
_symmetry.space_group_name_H-M   'P 1'
#
loop_
_entity.id
_entity.type
_entity.pdbx_description
1 polymer ?
#
loop_
_entity_poly.entity_id
_entity_poly.type
_entity_poly.pdbx_seq_one_letter_code
_entity_poly.pdbx_strand_id
1 'polypeptide(L)'
;MASFDEAARSYVLEPGFYFVRIGTDSRSTMVAGAVKLPQKVTTLVLADRMGSVSETFKRLSSKGVARYSYPGEAEELEFAKSHAVRLPAREFRTVRQKYAGPVQPMHRGRADLRLRDVLHETC
;
A
#
# COMPACT_ATOMS: atom_id res chain seq x y z
N MET A 1 -3.33 -5.25 -0.86
CA MET A 1 -2.01 -5.59 -0.26
C MET A 1 -0.92 -4.66 -0.75
N ALA A 2 -0.87 -4.29 -2.03
CA ALA A 2 0.05 -3.28 -2.51
C ALA A 2 -0.18 -1.94 -1.80
N SER A 3 0.90 -1.27 -1.40
CA SER A 3 0.90 0.07 -0.83
C SER A 3 1.28 1.09 -1.89
N PHE A 4 0.69 2.28 -1.82
CA PHE A 4 1.07 3.37 -2.71
C PHE A 4 2.36 4.02 -2.22
N ASP A 5 3.39 4.02 -3.07
CA ASP A 5 4.65 4.73 -2.86
C ASP A 5 4.55 6.09 -3.56
N GLU A 6 4.42 7.16 -2.78
CA GLU A 6 4.26 8.52 -3.29
C GLU A 6 5.50 9.01 -4.04
N ALA A 7 6.70 8.60 -3.62
CA ALA A 7 7.94 8.99 -4.28
C ALA A 7 8.06 8.34 -5.67
N ALA A 8 7.68 7.06 -5.77
CA ALA A 8 7.68 6.32 -7.03
C ALA A 8 6.38 6.49 -7.84
N ARG A 9 5.36 7.16 -7.29
CA ARG A 9 4.02 7.34 -7.88
C ARG A 9 3.39 6.03 -8.35
N SER A 10 3.59 4.98 -7.55
CA SER A 10 3.31 3.60 -7.98
C SER A 10 2.79 2.76 -6.83
N TYR A 11 1.94 1.77 -7.13
CA TYR A 11 1.58 0.72 -6.17
C TYR A 11 2.65 -0.36 -6.16
N VAL A 12 3.25 -0.55 -4.99
CA VAL A 12 4.35 -1.48 -4.77
C VAL A 12 3.99 -2.52 -3.71
N LEU A 13 4.56 -3.70 -3.88
CA LEU A 13 4.60 -4.76 -2.89
C LEU A 13 6.05 -4.85 -2.41
N GLU A 14 6.26 -4.56 -1.13
CA GLU A 14 7.58 -4.65 -0.49
C GLU A 14 7.99 -6.11 -0.29
N PRO A 15 9.30 -6.44 -0.29
CA PRO A 15 9.75 -7.80 -0.03
C PRO A 15 9.38 -8.23 1.39
N GLY A 16 8.95 -9.49 1.55
CA GLY A 16 8.58 -10.02 2.84
C GLY A 16 7.60 -11.18 2.79
N PHE A 17 7.07 -11.53 3.96
CA PHE A 17 6.01 -12.53 4.12
C PHE A 17 4.66 -11.84 4.24
N TYR A 18 3.75 -12.27 3.39
CA TYR A 18 2.38 -11.82 3.33
C TYR A 18 1.48 -12.92 3.88
N PHE A 19 0.93 -12.69 5.08
CA PHE A 19 0.07 -13.66 5.76
C PHE A 19 -1.37 -13.49 5.32
N VAL A 20 -2.00 -14.61 4.96
CA VAL A 20 -3.44 -14.67 4.68
C VAL A 20 -4.13 -15.15 5.96
N ARG A 21 -5.08 -14.36 6.44
CA ARG A 21 -5.89 -14.68 7.61
C ARG A 21 -7.33 -14.93 7.19
N ILE A 22 -7.98 -15.90 7.82
CA ILE A 22 -9.37 -16.27 7.56
C ILE A 22 -10.11 -16.31 8.89
N GLY A 23 -11.34 -15.83 8.90
CA GLY A 23 -12.13 -15.73 10.12
C GLY A 23 -13.50 -15.12 9.89
N THR A 24 -14.26 -14.98 10.97
CA THR A 24 -15.63 -14.43 10.93
C THR A 24 -15.66 -12.92 10.98
N ASP A 25 -14.69 -12.31 11.65
CA ASP A 25 -14.53 -10.86 11.77
C ASP A 25 -13.04 -10.50 11.82
N SER A 26 -12.71 -9.21 11.82
CA SER A 26 -11.32 -8.74 11.77
C SER A 26 -10.48 -9.04 13.01
N ARG A 27 -11.11 -9.38 14.14
CA ARG A 27 -10.47 -9.75 15.41
C ARG A 27 -10.57 -11.26 15.68
N SER A 28 -11.56 -11.95 15.13
CA SER A 28 -11.67 -13.41 15.14
C SER A 28 -11.13 -13.99 13.83
N THR A 29 -9.81 -14.04 13.70
CA THR A 29 -9.11 -14.60 12.52
C THR A 29 -8.00 -15.55 12.91
N MET A 30 -7.78 -16.58 12.09
CA MET A 30 -6.67 -17.52 12.17
C MET A 30 -5.73 -17.35 10.96
N VAL A 31 -4.43 -17.63 11.10
CA VAL A 31 -3.49 -17.59 9.97
C VAL A 31 -3.66 -18.86 9.13
N ALA A 32 -4.14 -18.69 7.90
CA ALA A 32 -4.35 -19.79 6.96
C ALA A 32 -3.09 -20.16 6.16
N GLY A 33 -2.18 -19.21 5.98
CA GLY A 33 -0.94 -19.43 5.24
C GLY A 33 -0.16 -18.17 4.97
N ALA A 34 1.00 -18.32 4.33
CA ALA A 34 1.83 -17.19 3.95
C ALA A 34 2.32 -17.30 2.51
N VAL A 35 2.58 -16.13 1.93
CA VAL A 35 3.18 -15.96 0.62
C VAL A 35 4.48 -15.19 0.79
N LYS A 36 5.57 -15.72 0.25
CA LYS A 36 6.89 -15.09 0.31
C LYS A 36 7.19 -14.35 -0.99
N LEU A 37 7.40 -13.04 -0.87
CA LEU A 37 7.88 -12.20 -1.96
C LEU A 37 9.35 -11.86 -1.73
N PRO A 38 10.28 -12.35 -2.56
CA PRO A 38 11.72 -12.18 -2.31
C PRO A 38 12.25 -10.78 -2.65
N GLN A 39 11.54 -10.02 -3.49
CA GLN A 39 11.99 -8.72 -3.98
C GLN A 39 10.82 -7.75 -4.14
N LYS A 40 11.10 -6.44 -4.12
CA LYS A 40 10.09 -5.41 -4.36
C LYS A 40 9.47 -5.58 -5.75
N VAL A 41 8.15 -5.47 -5.84
CA VAL A 41 7.40 -5.56 -7.09
C VAL A 41 6.53 -4.33 -7.28
N THR A 42 6.60 -3.72 -8.47
CA THR A 42 5.69 -2.64 -8.86
C THR A 42 4.54 -3.20 -9.67
N THR A 43 3.31 -3.02 -9.17
CA THR A 43 2.09 -3.57 -9.80
C THR A 43 1.43 -2.56 -10.73
N LEU A 44 1.35 -1.29 -10.32
CA LEU A 44 0.68 -0.24 -11.07
C LEU A 44 1.48 1.06 -10.99
N VAL A 45 1.79 1.66 -12.14
CA VAL A 45 2.47 2.96 -12.24
C VAL A 45 1.44 4.01 -12.64
N LEU A 46 1.39 5.09 -11.87
CA LEU A 46 0.43 6.18 -12.02
C LEU A 46 1.13 7.51 -12.29
N ALA A 47 0.35 8.48 -12.75
CA ALA A 47 0.78 9.87 -12.81
C ALA A 47 0.34 10.60 -11.53
N ASP A 48 1.15 11.54 -11.07
CA ASP A 48 0.74 12.45 -9.99
C ASP A 48 -0.33 13.42 -10.53
N ARG A 49 -1.47 13.47 -9.83
CA ARG A 49 -2.65 14.25 -10.22
C ARG A 49 -3.20 15.12 -9.08
N MET A 50 -2.79 14.87 -7.84
CA MET A 50 -3.30 15.58 -6.65
C MET A 50 -2.21 16.37 -5.93
N GLY A 51 -0.96 16.28 -6.36
CA GLY A 51 0.16 16.96 -5.72
C GLY A 51 0.57 16.31 -4.40
N SER A 52 1.69 16.78 -3.85
CA SER A 52 2.22 16.32 -2.58
C SER A 52 1.62 17.08 -1.40
N VAL A 53 1.30 16.36 -0.33
CA VAL A 53 0.98 17.00 0.96
C VAL A 53 2.20 17.79 1.45
N SER A 54 1.97 18.98 2.00
CA SER A 54 3.01 19.83 2.59
C SER A 54 3.92 19.08 3.57
N GLU A 55 5.22 19.35 3.51
CA GLU A 55 6.24 18.77 4.40
C GLU A 55 6.00 19.06 5.89
N THR A 56 5.23 20.11 6.21
CA THR A 56 4.86 20.46 7.58
C THR A 56 3.84 19.48 8.18
N PHE A 57 3.15 18.69 7.36
CA PHE A 57 2.13 17.76 7.82
C PHE A 57 2.75 16.44 8.32
N LYS A 58 2.65 16.20 9.63
CA LYS A 58 3.12 14.95 10.24
C LYS A 58 2.11 13.83 10.04
N ARG A 59 2.52 12.76 9.37
CA ARG A 59 1.71 11.56 9.15
C ARG A 59 1.85 10.58 10.31
N LEU A 60 0.78 9.83 10.56
CA LEU A 60 0.83 8.69 11.47
C LEU A 60 1.68 7.58 10.85
N SER A 61 2.49 6.94 11.69
CA SER A 61 3.36 5.84 11.29
C SER A 61 3.15 4.66 12.22
N SER A 62 3.07 3.45 11.66
CA SER A 62 2.93 2.22 12.43
C SER A 62 4.25 1.71 13.01
N LYS A 63 5.36 2.47 12.89
CA LYS A 63 6.67 2.07 13.40
C LYS A 63 6.62 2.00 14.93
N GLY A 64 6.96 0.84 15.49
CA GLY A 64 7.05 0.63 16.95
C GLY A 64 5.71 0.38 17.65
N VAL A 65 4.60 0.29 16.91
CA VAL A 65 3.28 0.01 17.50
C VAL A 65 3.08 -1.50 17.59
N ALA A 66 2.77 -1.99 18.80
CA ALA A 66 2.39 -3.38 19.01
C ALA A 66 1.10 -3.68 18.23
N ARG A 67 1.15 -4.72 17.39
CA ARG A 67 -0.01 -5.15 16.61
C ARG A 67 -0.93 -5.99 17.48
N TYR A 68 -2.21 -5.98 17.15
CA TYR A 68 -3.17 -6.92 17.73
C TYR A 68 -2.69 -8.36 17.49
N SER A 69 -2.76 -9.16 18.54
CA SER A 69 -2.30 -10.55 18.56
C SER A 69 -3.23 -11.38 19.44
N TYR A 70 -3.20 -12.71 19.27
CA TYR A 70 -3.99 -13.67 20.02
C TYR A 70 -3.15 -14.90 20.39
N PRO A 71 -3.57 -15.69 21.41
CA PRO A 71 -2.84 -16.89 21.83
C PRO A 71 -2.72 -17.90 20.67
N GLY A 72 -1.52 -18.46 20.46
CA GLY A 72 -1.24 -19.43 19.40
C GLY A 72 -0.84 -18.82 18.04
N GLU A 73 -1.05 -17.52 17.82
CA GLU A 73 -0.72 -16.86 16.55
C GLU A 73 0.77 -17.00 16.18
N ALA A 74 1.67 -17.00 17.16
CA ALA A 74 3.11 -17.11 16.91
C ALA A 74 3.47 -18.44 16.24
N GLU A 75 2.90 -19.55 16.70
CA GLU A 75 3.12 -20.89 16.15
C GLU A 75 2.55 -21.00 14.75
N GLU A 76 1.34 -20.46 14.53
CA GLU A 76 0.72 -20.42 13.20
C GLU A 76 1.54 -19.58 12.21
N LEU A 77 2.11 -18.46 12.64
CA LEU A 77 2.98 -17.63 11.81
C LEU A 77 4.27 -18.35 11.41
N GLU A 78 4.87 -19.11 12.33
CA GLU A 78 6.06 -19.92 12.04
C GLU A 78 5.75 -21.06 11.08
N PHE A 79 4.64 -21.77 11.31
CA PHE A 79 4.14 -22.82 10.42
C PHE A 79 3.84 -22.27 9.02
N ALA A 80 3.19 -21.11 8.94
CA ALA A 80 2.88 -20.45 7.68
C ALA A 80 4.15 -19.99 6.94
N LYS A 81 5.18 -19.53 7.67
CA LYS A 81 6.48 -19.14 7.06
C LYS A 81 7.22 -20.34 6.46
N SER A 82 7.21 -21.49 7.12
CA SER A 82 7.90 -22.69 6.63
C SER A 82 7.22 -23.27 5.38
N HIS A 83 5.88 -23.17 5.31
CA HIS A 83 5.08 -23.61 4.16
C HIS A 83 4.77 -22.49 3.17
N ALA A 84 5.52 -21.38 3.23
CA ALA A 84 5.19 -20.20 2.44
C ALA A 84 5.38 -20.45 0.94
N VAL A 85 4.36 -20.14 0.15
CA VAL A 85 4.45 -20.19 -1.32
C VAL A 85 5.30 -19.02 -1.80
N ARG A 86 6.36 -19.33 -2.54
CA ARG A 86 7.24 -18.30 -3.12
C ARG A 86 6.62 -17.77 -4.41
N LEU A 87 6.37 -16.46 -4.46
CA LEU A 87 5.98 -15.79 -5.69
C LEU A 87 7.19 -15.06 -6.29
N PRO A 88 7.70 -15.46 -7.46
CA PRO A 88 8.75 -14.72 -8.14
C PRO A 88 8.17 -13.45 -8.75
N ALA A 89 8.92 -12.35 -8.65
CA ALA A 89 8.49 -11.05 -9.19
C ALA A 89 8.20 -11.05 -10.69
N ARG A 90 8.77 -12.00 -11.45
CA ARG A 90 8.57 -12.13 -12.90
C ARG A 90 7.14 -12.51 -13.26
N GLU A 91 6.39 -13.12 -12.35
CA GLU A 91 4.99 -13.48 -12.57
C GLU A 91 4.05 -12.27 -12.42
N PHE A 92 4.54 -11.17 -11.84
CA PHE A 92 3.74 -9.98 -11.65
C PHE A 92 3.76 -9.13 -12.92
N ARG A 93 2.57 -8.79 -13.39
CA ARG A 93 2.40 -7.83 -14.47
C ARG A 93 2.42 -6.42 -13.90
N THR A 94 3.35 -5.59 -14.38
CA THR A 94 3.28 -4.14 -14.15
C THR A 94 2.38 -3.49 -15.19
N VAL A 95 1.35 -2.79 -14.72
CA VAL A 95 0.46 -1.99 -15.57
C VAL A 95 0.88 -0.53 -15.48
N ARG A 96 1.05 0.13 -16.64
CA ARG A 96 1.22 1.58 -16.70
C ARG A 96 -0.09 2.21 -17.14
N GLN A 97 -0.65 3.07 -16.30
CA GLN A 97 -1.90 3.73 -16.64
C GLN A 97 -1.64 4.86 -17.65
N LYS A 98 -2.35 4.81 -18.78
CA LYS A 98 -2.42 5.91 -19.75
C LYS A 98 -3.64 6.76 -19.41
N TYR A 99 -3.44 8.06 -19.36
CA TYR A 99 -4.52 9.02 -19.09
C TYR A 99 -4.86 9.77 -20.37
N ALA A 100 -6.14 10.01 -20.59
CA ALA A 100 -6.59 10.91 -21.63
C ALA A 100 -6.38 12.36 -21.18
N GLY A 101 -5.82 13.19 -22.07
CA GLY A 101 -5.62 14.61 -21.81
C GLY A 101 -4.35 14.96 -21.03
N PRO A 102 -3.95 16.24 -21.07
CA PRO A 102 -2.77 16.73 -20.37
C PRO A 102 -2.91 16.53 -18.85
N VAL A 103 -1.77 16.46 -18.16
CA VAL A 103 -1.75 16.60 -16.70
C VAL A 103 -2.22 18.02 -16.41
N GLN A 104 -3.43 18.18 -15.89
CA GLN A 104 -3.82 19.41 -15.23
C GLN A 104 -3.26 19.33 -13.81
N PRO A 105 -2.18 20.04 -13.48
CA PRO A 105 -1.86 20.25 -12.08
C PRO A 105 -3.03 21.00 -11.46
N MET A 106 -3.49 20.59 -10.27
CA MET A 106 -4.36 21.41 -9.44
C MET A 106 -3.60 22.70 -9.10
N HIS A 107 -3.77 23.70 -9.97
CA HIS A 107 -3.22 25.04 -10.00
C HIS A 107 -1.72 25.33 -9.76
N ARG A 108 -1.26 26.41 -10.42
CA ARG A 108 0.08 27.00 -10.41
C ARG A 108 0.53 27.39 -8.99
N GLY A 109 1.59 26.76 -8.49
CA GLY A 109 2.44 27.35 -7.43
C GLY A 109 1.85 27.38 -6.01
N ARG A 110 0.81 26.60 -5.72
CA ARG A 110 0.34 26.39 -4.33
C ARG A 110 0.55 24.95 -3.91
N ALA A 111 0.97 24.77 -2.66
CA ALA A 111 1.27 23.47 -2.06
C ALA A 111 0.12 22.95 -1.17
N ASP A 112 -0.99 23.69 -1.08
CA ASP A 112 -2.13 23.39 -0.21
C ASP A 112 -3.44 23.34 -1.00
N LEU A 113 -4.09 22.17 -1.02
CA LEU A 113 -5.52 22.05 -1.32
C LEU A 113 -6.31 22.40 -0.07
N ARG A 114 -7.23 23.37 -0.16
CA ARG A 114 -8.17 23.66 0.93
C ARG A 114 -9.52 23.04 0.63
N LEU A 115 -10.24 22.66 1.68
CA LEU A 115 -11.57 22.05 1.57
C LEU A 115 -12.54 22.91 0.71
N ARG A 116 -12.44 24.24 0.83
CA ARG A 116 -13.21 25.20 0.03
C ARG A 116 -12.94 25.10 -1.48
N ASP A 117 -11.72 24.76 -1.88
CA ASP A 117 -11.36 24.70 -3.30
C ASP A 117 -12.04 23.48 -3.97
N VAL A 118 -12.19 22.39 -3.21
CA VAL A 118 -12.93 21.18 -3.60
C VAL A 118 -14.44 21.43 -3.63
N LEU A 119 -14.97 22.12 -2.62
CA LEU A 119 -16.41 22.38 -2.49
C LEU A 119 -16.96 23.35 -3.54
N HIS A 120 -16.11 24.22 -4.09
CA HIS A 120 -16.50 25.22 -5.09
C HIS A 120 -16.07 24.86 -6.51
N GLU A 121 -15.59 23.63 -6.73
CA GLU A 121 -15.10 23.15 -8.03
C GLU A 121 -14.07 24.10 -8.69
N THR A 122 -13.33 24.84 -7.89
CA THR A 122 -12.31 25.80 -8.36
C THR A 122 -10.93 25.14 -8.52
N CYS A 123 -10.89 23.81 -8.59
CA CYS A 123 -9.68 22.99 -8.75
C CYS A 123 -9.16 22.99 -10.19
#